data_AF-A0A835LVI7-F1
#
_entry.id   AF-A0A835LVI7-F1
#
_cell.length_a   1.000
_cell.length_b   1.000
_cell.length_c   1.000
_cell.angle_alpha   90.00
_cell.angle_beta   90.00
_cell.angle_gamma   90.00
#
_symmetry.space_group_name_H-M   'P 1'
#
loop_
_entity.id
_entity.type
_entity.pdbx_description
1 polymer ?
#
loop_
_entity_poly.entity_id
_entity_poly.type
_entity_poly.pdbx_seq_one_letter_code
_entity_poly.pdbx_strand_id
1 'polypeptide(L)'
;MSANRYFDQNISHSISEILFVNSSNGIICLQVSDTDLALWNPATKQFRPLPQYLIPSGHRSGSDVEQYSFSPVLGFDVKNNDYKVVKFTTIYEEAGINMEIETYHVEASVDLFAYFDFNDEVIGTTPLPDACKLDQLSCDFFACSIDFLSDKLVFIYAAIEDSYTCINHFEIWVLDDYKVKESWTKQYTTGSVSSLDFFPKAFSKNGEFLFLIKGPEE
;
A
#
# COMPACT_ATOMS: atom_id res chain seq x y z
N MET A 1 -5.24 -3.69 -26.39
CA MET A 1 -4.00 -4.42 -26.72
C MET A 1 -4.03 -5.75 -25.95
N SER A 2 -3.60 -6.89 -26.50
CA SER A 2 -3.55 -8.15 -25.74
C SER A 2 -2.36 -8.16 -24.77
N ALA A 3 -2.51 -8.79 -23.60
CA ALA A 3 -1.46 -8.83 -22.55
C ALA A 3 -0.08 -9.21 -23.12
N ASN A 4 0.00 -10.32 -23.86
CA ASN A 4 1.25 -10.79 -24.49
C ASN A 4 1.93 -9.72 -25.37
N ARG A 5 1.13 -8.95 -26.12
CA ARG A 5 1.67 -7.94 -27.04
C ARG A 5 2.15 -6.69 -26.31
N TYR A 6 1.58 -6.37 -25.15
CA TYR A 6 2.09 -5.30 -24.29
C TYR A 6 3.41 -5.72 -23.63
N PHE A 7 3.49 -6.95 -23.12
CA PHE A 7 4.71 -7.48 -22.52
C PHE A 7 5.86 -7.55 -23.52
N ASP A 8 5.61 -8.04 -24.73
CA ASP A 8 6.62 -8.14 -25.80
C ASP A 8 7.17 -6.78 -26.26
N GLN A 9 6.37 -5.70 -26.14
CA GLN A 9 6.72 -4.37 -26.65
C GLN A 9 7.31 -3.44 -25.59
N ASN A 10 6.92 -3.60 -24.32
CA ASN A 10 7.22 -2.61 -23.27
C ASN A 10 8.11 -3.14 -22.14
N ILE A 11 8.38 -4.45 -22.07
CA ILE A 11 9.36 -5.01 -21.12
C ILE A 11 10.69 -5.22 -21.86
N SER A 12 11.65 -4.33 -21.63
CA SER A 12 13.05 -4.55 -22.06
C SER A 12 13.62 -5.81 -21.39
N HIS A 13 14.61 -6.47 -22.00
CA HIS A 13 15.18 -7.79 -21.65
C HIS A 13 15.71 -8.03 -20.21
N SER A 14 15.40 -7.16 -19.24
CA SER A 14 15.45 -7.49 -17.82
C SER A 14 14.08 -8.05 -17.44
N ILE A 15 14.02 -9.35 -17.15
CA ILE A 15 12.79 -9.99 -16.64
C ILE A 15 12.48 -9.37 -15.27
N SER A 16 11.66 -8.32 -15.22
CA SER A 16 10.93 -8.00 -13.99
C SER A 16 9.88 -9.09 -13.84
N GLU A 17 9.91 -9.81 -12.72
CA GLU A 17 8.86 -10.77 -12.40
C GLU A 17 7.51 -10.04 -12.41
N ILE A 18 6.55 -10.54 -13.19
CA ILE A 18 5.18 -10.05 -13.10
C ILE A 18 4.63 -10.58 -11.78
N LEU A 19 4.44 -9.69 -10.81
CA LEU A 19 3.92 -10.07 -9.51
C LEU A 19 2.40 -9.96 -9.49
N PHE A 20 1.77 -11.00 -8.95
CA PHE A 20 0.35 -10.94 -8.61
C PHE A 20 0.18 -10.02 -7.40
N VAL A 21 -0.68 -9.01 -7.55
CA VAL A 21 -1.00 -8.07 -6.47
C VAL A 21 -2.19 -8.61 -5.68
N ASN A 22 -3.37 -8.56 -6.29
CA ASN A 22 -4.61 -9.13 -5.76
C ASN A 22 -5.65 -9.28 -6.89
N SER A 23 -6.88 -9.65 -6.53
CA SER A 23 -8.00 -9.69 -7.47
C SER A 23 -9.28 -9.16 -6.84
N SER A 24 -10.12 -8.50 -7.64
CA SER A 24 -11.45 -8.05 -7.24
C SER A 24 -12.45 -8.36 -8.35
N ASN A 25 -13.55 -9.03 -8.00
CA ASN A 25 -14.65 -9.36 -8.92
C ASN A 25 -14.21 -9.98 -10.27
N GLY A 26 -13.17 -10.83 -10.23
CA GLY A 26 -12.65 -11.54 -11.41
C GLY A 26 -11.65 -10.74 -12.25
N ILE A 27 -11.37 -9.49 -11.88
CA ILE A 27 -10.28 -8.69 -12.43
C ILE A 27 -9.04 -8.88 -11.55
N ILE A 28 -7.89 -9.09 -12.19
CA ILE A 28 -6.60 -9.29 -11.55
C ILE A 28 -5.78 -8.02 -11.68
N CYS A 29 -5.18 -7.57 -10.58
CA CYS A 29 -4.16 -6.52 -10.58
C CYS A 29 -2.76 -7.15 -10.63
N LEU A 30 -1.93 -6.67 -11.53
CA LEU A 30 -0.58 -7.15 -11.78
C LEU A 30 0.41 -6.00 -11.65
N GLN A 31 1.51 -6.26 -10.96
CA GLN A 31 2.69 -5.41 -10.96
C GLN A 31 3.62 -5.89 -12.08
N VAL A 32 3.85 -5.04 -13.07
CA VAL A 32 4.60 -5.39 -14.30
C VAL A 32 6.06 -4.94 -14.21
N SER A 33 6.30 -3.85 -13.49
CA SER A 33 7.62 -3.29 -13.14
C SER A 33 7.52 -2.57 -11.79
N ASP A 34 8.60 -2.01 -11.29
CA ASP A 34 8.59 -1.22 -10.04
C ASP A 34 7.59 -0.05 -10.09
N THR A 35 7.31 0.48 -11.29
CA THR A 35 6.42 1.65 -11.48
C THR A 35 5.12 1.37 -12.21
N ASP A 36 4.99 0.20 -12.85
CA ASP A 36 3.88 -0.06 -13.76
C ASP A 36 2.93 -1.13 -13.22
N LEU A 37 1.65 -0.77 -13.22
CA LEU A 37 0.54 -1.65 -12.89
C LEU A 37 -0.31 -1.92 -14.12
N ALA A 38 -0.95 -3.08 -14.13
CA ALA A 38 -1.95 -3.40 -15.12
C ALA A 38 -3.09 -4.22 -14.53
N LEU A 39 -4.28 -4.00 -15.09
CA LEU A 39 -5.42 -4.86 -14.86
C LEU A 39 -5.55 -5.89 -15.98
N TRP A 40 -5.88 -7.11 -15.59
CA TRP A 40 -6.18 -8.19 -16.51
C TRP A 40 -7.52 -8.82 -16.16
N ASN A 41 -8.40 -8.91 -17.16
CA ASN A 41 -9.60 -9.72 -17.09
C ASN A 41 -9.34 -11.02 -17.87
N PRO A 42 -9.11 -12.16 -17.19
CA PRO A 42 -8.81 -13.43 -17.86
C PRO A 42 -9.98 -13.94 -18.72
N ALA A 43 -11.22 -13.68 -18.31
CA ALA A 43 -12.42 -14.15 -19.00
C ALA A 43 -12.62 -13.46 -20.36
N THR A 44 -12.33 -12.15 -20.42
CA THR A 44 -12.45 -11.36 -21.66
C THR A 44 -11.12 -11.21 -22.39
N LYS A 45 -10.01 -11.67 -21.80
CA LYS A 45 -8.63 -11.48 -22.27
C LYS A 45 -8.24 -10.01 -22.44
N GLN A 46 -8.97 -9.11 -21.79
CA GLN A 46 -8.69 -7.68 -21.83
C GLN A 46 -7.57 -7.35 -20.85
N PHE A 47 -6.60 -6.57 -21.32
CA PHE A 47 -5.47 -6.11 -20.54
C PHE A 47 -5.41 -4.59 -20.63
N ARG A 48 -5.26 -3.94 -19.47
CA ARG A 48 -5.31 -2.49 -19.32
C ARG A 48 -4.17 -2.03 -18.42
N PRO A 49 -3.07 -1.51 -18.98
CA PRO A 49 -2.06 -0.79 -18.21
C PRO A 49 -2.69 0.41 -17.49
N LEU A 50 -2.20 0.71 -16.29
CA LEU A 50 -2.61 1.88 -15.52
C LEU A 50 -1.61 3.02 -15.73
N PRO A 51 -2.03 4.29 -15.52
CA PRO A 51 -1.13 5.42 -15.63
C PRO A 51 0.04 5.32 -14.64
N GLN A 52 1.26 5.59 -15.11
CA GLN A 52 2.50 5.54 -14.33
C GLN A 52 2.48 6.45 -13.09
N TYR A 53 1.71 7.55 -13.14
CA TYR A 53 1.60 8.56 -12.08
C TYR A 53 0.95 8.07 -10.77
N LEU A 54 0.45 6.83 -10.71
CA LEU A 54 0.05 6.20 -9.45
C LEU A 54 1.25 5.89 -8.54
N ILE A 55 2.46 5.96 -9.09
CA ILE A 55 3.72 5.77 -8.39
C ILE A 55 4.55 7.03 -8.61
N PRO A 56 4.61 7.97 -7.64
CA PRO A 56 5.64 9.00 -7.68
C PRO A 56 6.97 8.27 -7.80
N SER A 57 7.67 8.45 -8.92
CA SER A 57 8.99 7.88 -9.12
C SER A 57 9.97 8.67 -8.27
N GLY A 58 10.28 8.16 -7.08
CA GLY A 58 11.27 8.70 -6.16
C GLY A 58 12.70 8.46 -6.63
N HIS A 59 13.04 8.90 -7.85
CA HIS A 59 14.40 9.26 -8.19
C HIS A 59 14.36 10.51 -9.07
N ARG A 60 13.95 11.63 -8.46
CA ARG A 60 14.44 12.92 -8.94
C ARG A 60 15.93 12.95 -8.60
N SER A 61 16.76 12.63 -9.59
CA SER A 61 18.21 12.76 -9.48
C SER A 61 18.54 14.14 -8.89
N GLY A 62 19.02 14.18 -7.63
CA GLY A 62 19.50 15.38 -6.95
C GLY A 62 18.77 15.86 -5.68
N SER A 63 17.86 15.10 -5.06
CA SER A 63 17.26 15.47 -3.75
C SER A 63 17.39 14.34 -2.72
N ASP A 64 17.74 14.67 -1.47
CA ASP A 64 17.90 13.78 -0.29
C ASP A 64 16.54 13.23 0.22
N VAL A 65 15.70 12.75 -0.71
CA VAL A 65 14.32 12.32 -0.43
C VAL A 65 14.20 10.82 -0.68
N GLU A 66 13.94 10.07 0.39
CA GLU A 66 13.68 8.64 0.33
C GLU A 66 12.16 8.36 0.29
N GLN A 67 11.75 7.39 -0.53
CA GLN A 67 10.34 7.05 -0.71
C GLN A 67 10.10 5.55 -0.52
N TYR A 68 9.18 5.21 0.38
CA TYR A 68 8.76 3.84 0.62
C TYR A 68 7.33 3.64 0.14
N SER A 69 7.15 2.65 -0.72
CA SER A 69 5.88 2.31 -1.36
C SER A 69 5.44 0.92 -0.96
N PHE A 70 4.21 0.78 -0.48
CA PHE A 70 3.60 -0.51 -0.25
C PHE A 70 2.94 -1.03 -1.53
N SER A 71 2.77 -2.35 -1.63
CA SER A 71 2.06 -2.96 -2.75
C SER A 71 0.64 -2.36 -2.84
N PRO A 72 0.21 -1.95 -4.05
CA PRO A 72 -1.12 -1.41 -4.24
C PRO A 72 -2.19 -2.48 -4.02
N VAL A 73 -3.46 -2.10 -3.95
CA VAL A 73 -4.59 -3.04 -3.88
C VAL A 73 -5.72 -2.60 -4.81
N LEU A 74 -6.28 -3.56 -5.53
CA LEU A 74 -7.49 -3.38 -6.32
C LEU A 74 -8.72 -3.71 -5.46
N GLY A 75 -9.68 -2.80 -5.44
CA GLY A 75 -10.98 -2.98 -4.81
C GLY A 75 -12.13 -2.59 -5.73
N PHE A 76 -13.35 -2.94 -5.31
CA PHE A 76 -14.56 -2.49 -5.97
C PHE A 76 -15.36 -1.61 -5.01
N ASP A 77 -15.48 -0.34 -5.36
CA ASP A 77 -16.30 0.64 -4.65
C ASP A 77 -17.76 0.45 -5.10
N VAL A 78 -18.55 -0.21 -4.24
CA VAL A 78 -19.96 -0.50 -4.51
C VAL A 78 -20.80 0.77 -4.61
N LYS A 79 -20.48 1.80 -3.81
CA LYS A 79 -21.24 3.06 -3.76
C LYS A 79 -21.17 3.80 -5.08
N ASN A 80 -19.98 3.83 -5.69
CA ASN A 80 -19.75 4.50 -6.96
C ASN A 80 -19.81 3.54 -8.16
N ASN A 81 -20.04 2.24 -7.92
CA ASN A 81 -20.03 1.18 -8.92
C ASN A 81 -18.76 1.25 -9.79
N ASP A 82 -17.61 1.34 -9.12
CA ASP A 82 -16.32 1.64 -9.73
C ASP A 82 -15.24 0.68 -9.22
N TYR A 83 -14.26 0.37 -10.04
CA TYR A 83 -13.02 -0.23 -9.53
C TYR A 83 -12.12 0.87 -9.01
N LYS A 84 -11.32 0.58 -7.99
CA LYS A 84 -10.29 1.50 -7.52
C LYS A 84 -9.01 0.75 -7.27
N VAL A 85 -7.90 1.35 -7.67
CA VAL A 85 -6.56 0.88 -7.28
C VAL A 85 -6.01 1.88 -6.28
N VAL A 86 -5.72 1.42 -5.08
CA VAL A 86 -5.24 2.25 -3.97
C VAL A 86 -3.81 1.88 -3.64
N LYS A 87 -2.98 2.87 -3.35
CA LYS A 87 -1.60 2.68 -2.92
C LYS A 87 -1.30 3.59 -1.74
N PHE A 88 -0.61 3.04 -0.74
CA PHE A 88 -0.05 3.80 0.36
C PHE A 88 1.44 4.08 0.09
N THR A 89 1.84 5.33 0.27
CA THR A 89 3.22 5.80 0.09
C THR A 89 3.61 6.71 1.24
N THR A 90 4.81 6.49 1.78
CA THR A 90 5.46 7.39 2.72
C THR A 90 6.69 7.99 2.05
N ILE A 91 6.84 9.31 2.17
CA ILE A 91 7.96 10.09 1.67
C ILE A 91 8.67 10.72 2.87
N TYR A 92 9.99 10.58 2.95
CA TYR A 92 10.84 11.19 3.99
C TYR A 92 11.80 12.20 3.37
N GLU A 93 11.97 13.35 4.03
CA GLU A 93 13.06 14.29 3.74
C GLU A 93 14.15 14.11 4.81
N GLU A 94 15.37 13.71 4.40
CA GLU A 94 16.50 13.55 5.32
C GLU A 94 17.10 14.91 5.70
N ALA A 95 17.32 15.15 7.00
CA ALA A 95 18.21 16.22 7.46
C ALA A 95 19.65 15.67 7.53
N GLY A 96 20.61 16.36 6.91
CA GLY A 96 22.00 15.91 6.80
C GLY A 96 22.68 15.48 8.12
N ILE A 97 23.69 14.60 7.99
CA ILE A 97 24.43 13.94 9.08
C ILE A 97 25.07 14.96 10.04
N ASN A 98 24.68 14.94 11.33
CA ASN A 98 25.42 15.62 12.39
C ASN A 98 26.22 14.58 13.20
N MET A 99 27.54 14.55 13.02
CA MET A 99 28.46 13.46 13.44
C MET A 99 28.66 13.28 14.97
N GLU A 100 27.79 13.79 15.84
CA GLU A 100 27.95 13.65 17.29
C GLU A 100 26.89 12.79 17.99
N ILE A 101 25.81 12.37 17.32
CA ILE A 101 24.83 11.43 17.88
C ILE A 101 24.34 10.50 16.76
N GLU A 102 24.43 9.18 16.95
CA GLU A 102 23.90 8.13 16.08
C GLU A 102 22.36 8.14 16.04
N THR A 103 21.74 9.18 15.49
CA THR A 103 20.29 9.28 15.28
C THR A 103 20.01 10.01 13.97
N TYR A 104 19.25 9.36 13.08
CA TYR A 104 18.70 9.97 11.86
C TYR A 104 17.56 10.92 12.27
N HIS A 105 17.67 12.20 11.90
CA HIS A 105 16.58 13.16 12.10
C HIS A 105 15.75 13.25 10.80
N VAL A 106 14.49 12.80 10.86
CA VAL A 106 13.50 13.04 9.81
C VAL A 106 12.92 14.45 10.00
N GLU A 107 13.08 15.33 9.01
CA GLU A 107 12.59 16.73 9.10
C GLU A 107 11.08 16.83 8.80
N ALA A 108 10.59 16.02 7.87
CA ALA A 108 9.17 15.90 7.53
C ALA A 108 8.89 14.55 6.86
N SER A 109 7.72 13.97 7.14
CA SER A 109 7.17 12.86 6.36
C SER A 109 5.81 13.24 5.76
N VAL A 110 5.54 12.78 4.54
CA VAL A 110 4.21 12.87 3.93
C VAL A 110 3.69 11.46 3.67
N ASP A 111 2.67 11.10 4.43
CA ASP A 111 1.92 9.87 4.26
C ASP A 111 0.70 10.13 3.37
N LEU A 112 0.52 9.35 2.31
CA LEU A 112 -0.56 9.55 1.36
C LEU A 112 -1.15 8.23 0.85
N PHE A 113 -2.48 8.19 0.81
CA PHE A 113 -3.20 7.25 -0.02
C PHE A 113 -3.46 7.89 -1.39
N ALA A 114 -2.86 7.35 -2.44
CA ALA A 114 -3.22 7.65 -3.81
C ALA A 114 -4.22 6.60 -4.29
N TYR A 115 -5.20 7.00 -5.09
CA TYR A 115 -6.10 6.05 -5.75
C TYR A 115 -6.40 6.45 -7.19
N PHE A 116 -6.62 5.44 -8.03
CA PHE A 116 -7.13 5.61 -9.38
C PHE A 116 -8.63 5.32 -9.42
N ASP A 117 -9.40 6.30 -9.86
CA ASP A 117 -10.82 6.18 -10.16
C ASP A 117 -10.98 5.79 -11.64
N PHE A 118 -11.68 4.69 -11.94
CA PHE A 118 -11.80 4.21 -13.32
C PHE A 118 -12.94 4.86 -14.09
N ASN A 119 -13.96 5.36 -13.40
CA ASN A 119 -15.08 6.05 -14.03
C ASN A 119 -14.62 7.42 -14.57
N ASP A 120 -13.89 8.18 -13.75
CA ASP A 120 -13.41 9.51 -14.12
C ASP A 120 -11.99 9.48 -14.72
N GLU A 121 -11.28 8.35 -14.64
CA GLU A 121 -9.86 8.21 -15.00
C GLU A 121 -8.96 9.24 -14.30
N VAL A 122 -9.33 9.61 -13.07
CA VAL A 122 -8.63 10.61 -12.26
C VAL A 122 -7.81 9.94 -11.17
N ILE A 123 -6.62 10.48 -10.94
CA ILE A 123 -5.82 10.16 -9.77
C ILE A 123 -6.24 11.10 -8.65
N GLY A 124 -6.74 10.53 -7.57
CA GLY A 124 -7.07 11.25 -6.35
C GLY A 124 -6.13 10.89 -5.23
N THR A 125 -6.17 11.71 -4.19
CA THR A 125 -5.44 11.45 -2.94
C THR A 125 -6.40 11.57 -1.77
N THR A 126 -6.11 10.86 -0.68
CA THR A 126 -6.84 10.99 0.58
C THR A 126 -5.86 10.98 1.74
N PRO A 127 -6.04 11.86 2.75
CA PRO A 127 -5.17 11.92 3.91
C PRO A 127 -5.35 10.69 4.81
N LEU A 128 -4.33 10.39 5.61
CA LEU A 128 -4.38 9.33 6.62
C LEU A 128 -5.22 9.74 7.85
N PRO A 129 -5.67 8.74 8.64
CA PRO A 129 -6.10 8.99 10.01
C PRO A 129 -5.00 9.70 10.81
N ASP A 130 -5.36 10.69 11.64
CA ASP A 130 -4.36 11.43 12.44
C ASP A 130 -3.54 10.52 13.37
N ALA A 131 -4.13 9.42 13.85
CA ALA A 131 -3.47 8.44 14.71
C ALA A 131 -2.34 7.65 14.02
N CYS A 132 -2.26 7.70 12.69
CA CYS A 132 -1.30 6.92 11.90
C CYS A 132 -0.21 7.79 11.25
N LYS A 133 -0.14 9.08 11.59
CA LYS A 133 0.87 9.98 11.03
C LYS A 133 2.22 9.73 11.67
N LEU A 134 3.21 9.43 10.84
CA LEU A 134 4.55 9.07 11.29
C LEU A 134 5.29 10.21 12.00
N ASP A 135 5.06 11.46 11.60
CA ASP A 135 5.70 12.66 12.19
C ASP A 135 5.33 12.91 13.66
N GLN A 136 4.27 12.26 14.17
CA GLN A 136 3.78 12.42 15.55
C GLN A 136 4.15 11.25 16.47
N LEU A 137 4.77 10.20 15.93
CA LEU A 137 5.04 8.98 16.66
C LEU A 137 6.51 8.95 17.10
N SER A 138 6.73 8.70 18.38
CA SER A 138 8.06 8.45 18.95
C SER A 138 8.53 7.01 18.68
N CYS A 139 8.15 6.40 17.55
CA CYS A 139 8.46 5.01 17.23
C CYS A 139 9.51 4.93 16.12
N ASP A 140 10.45 4.01 16.29
CA ASP A 140 11.58 3.83 15.35
C ASP A 140 11.14 3.07 14.09
N PHE A 141 10.09 2.24 14.20
CA PHE A 141 9.56 1.45 13.09
C PHE A 141 8.04 1.33 13.12
N PHE A 142 7.45 1.06 11.95
CA PHE A 142 6.03 0.74 11.82
C PHE A 142 5.83 -0.40 10.81
N ALA A 143 4.71 -1.11 10.95
CA ALA A 143 4.23 -2.03 9.93
C ALA A 143 2.84 -1.59 9.48
N CYS A 144 2.60 -1.66 8.18
CA CYS A 144 1.26 -1.45 7.65
C CYS A 144 0.92 -2.36 6.48
N SER A 145 -0.37 -2.56 6.26
CA SER A 145 -0.93 -3.21 5.08
C SER A 145 -2.25 -2.53 4.73
N ILE A 146 -2.63 -2.64 3.46
CA ILE A 146 -3.87 -2.08 2.93
C ILE A 146 -4.61 -3.20 2.22
N ASP A 147 -5.93 -3.20 2.30
CA ASP A 147 -6.77 -4.13 1.55
C ASP A 147 -8.22 -3.61 1.48
N PHE A 148 -9.11 -4.37 0.85
CA PHE A 148 -10.54 -4.10 0.85
C PHE A 148 -11.30 -5.16 1.64
N LEU A 149 -12.11 -4.72 2.60
CA LEU A 149 -13.07 -5.56 3.30
C LEU A 149 -14.45 -5.31 2.73
N SER A 150 -14.95 -6.27 1.95
CA SER A 150 -16.15 -6.13 1.11
C SER A 150 -15.96 -5.02 0.06
N ASP A 151 -16.33 -3.78 0.40
CA ASP A 151 -16.31 -2.60 -0.47
C ASP A 151 -15.58 -1.41 0.16
N LYS A 152 -15.06 -1.57 1.39
CA LYS A 152 -14.39 -0.50 2.13
C LYS A 152 -12.89 -0.70 2.15
N LEU A 153 -12.14 0.39 1.94
CA LEU A 153 -10.70 0.39 2.11
C LEU A 153 -10.37 0.21 3.59
N VAL A 154 -9.51 -0.76 3.87
CA VAL A 154 -8.98 -1.05 5.19
C VAL A 154 -7.49 -0.72 5.21
N PHE A 155 -7.09 -0.05 6.27
CA PHE A 155 -5.71 0.21 6.60
C PHE A 155 -5.38 -0.45 7.94
N ILE A 156 -4.40 -1.33 7.94
CA ILE A 156 -3.88 -1.97 9.14
C ILE A 156 -2.56 -1.31 9.47
N TYR A 157 -2.41 -0.89 10.71
CA TYR A 157 -1.27 -0.11 11.16
C TYR A 157 -0.75 -0.61 12.51
N ALA A 158 0.56 -0.71 12.68
CA ALA A 158 1.22 -1.04 13.93
C ALA A 158 2.45 -0.16 14.13
N ALA A 159 2.53 0.50 15.29
CA ALA A 159 3.75 1.13 15.77
C ALA A 159 4.62 0.07 16.50
N ILE A 160 5.93 0.13 16.29
CA ILE A 160 6.91 -0.81 16.86
C ILE A 160 7.88 0.00 17.72
N GLU A 161 7.92 -0.30 19.01
CA GLU A 161 8.87 0.30 19.96
C GLU A 161 10.19 -0.49 19.97
N ASP A 162 11.28 0.25 20.18
CA ASP A 162 12.72 0.01 19.93
C ASP A 162 13.37 -1.30 20.43
N SER A 163 12.62 -2.30 20.92
CA SER A 163 13.24 -3.54 21.42
C SER A 163 12.43 -4.81 21.13
N TYR A 164 12.93 -5.58 20.15
CA TYR A 164 12.68 -7.00 19.89
C TYR A 164 11.26 -7.44 19.50
N THR A 165 11.05 -7.65 18.20
CA THR A 165 10.10 -8.60 17.57
C THR A 165 8.62 -8.53 17.93
N CYS A 166 8.20 -7.78 18.94
CA CYS A 166 6.84 -7.74 19.45
C CYS A 166 6.11 -6.53 18.88
N ILE A 167 4.87 -6.75 18.46
CA ILE A 167 3.95 -5.66 18.15
C ILE A 167 3.13 -5.39 19.41
N ASN A 168 3.18 -4.16 19.94
CA ASN A 168 2.39 -3.78 21.11
C ASN A 168 0.88 -3.93 20.84
N HIS A 169 0.44 -3.55 19.65
CA HIS A 169 -0.87 -3.81 19.07
C HIS A 169 -0.86 -3.38 17.60
N PHE A 170 -1.81 -3.87 16.81
CA PHE A 170 -2.15 -3.23 15.55
C PHE A 170 -3.58 -2.70 15.58
N GLU A 171 -3.80 -1.64 14.83
CA GLU A 171 -5.08 -0.97 14.66
C GLU A 171 -5.61 -1.22 13.26
N ILE A 172 -6.93 -1.35 13.16
CA ILE A 172 -7.63 -1.50 11.89
C ILE A 172 -8.53 -0.29 11.70
N TRP A 173 -8.24 0.43 10.62
CA TRP A 173 -8.95 1.62 10.22
C TRP A 173 -9.71 1.35 8.92
N VAL A 174 -10.94 1.82 8.85
CA VAL A 174 -11.79 1.68 7.67
C VAL A 174 -12.17 3.06 7.17
N LEU A 175 -12.05 3.27 5.86
CA LEU A 175 -12.48 4.49 5.19
C LEU A 175 -13.86 4.28 4.58
N ASP A 176 -14.85 5.04 5.05
CA ASP A 176 -16.20 4.98 4.47
C ASP A 176 -16.35 5.86 3.21
N ASP A 177 -15.77 7.06 3.21
CA ASP A 177 -15.86 8.04 2.13
C ASP A 177 -14.48 8.55 1.71
N TYR A 178 -14.10 8.23 0.47
CA TYR A 178 -12.88 8.77 -0.15
C TYR A 178 -12.90 10.30 -0.17
N LYS A 179 -11.71 10.91 -0.03
CA LYS A 179 -11.49 12.37 0.03
C LYS A 179 -11.96 13.04 1.33
N VAL A 180 -12.67 12.33 2.21
CA VAL A 180 -13.15 12.86 3.49
C VAL A 180 -12.30 12.28 4.62
N LYS A 181 -11.34 13.07 5.12
CA LYS A 181 -10.42 12.64 6.18
C LYS A 181 -11.15 12.11 7.41
N GLU A 182 -12.22 12.79 7.80
CA GLU A 182 -13.03 12.50 8.98
C GLU A 182 -13.84 11.21 8.84
N SER A 183 -13.82 10.59 7.65
CA SER A 183 -14.50 9.33 7.38
C SER A 183 -13.71 8.09 7.78
N TRP A 184 -12.46 8.25 8.23
CA TRP A 184 -11.70 7.15 8.81
C TRP A 184 -12.26 6.77 10.18
N THR A 185 -12.66 5.51 10.32
CA THR A 185 -13.17 4.95 11.58
C THR A 185 -12.27 3.82 12.05
N LYS A 186 -11.77 3.90 13.30
CA LYS A 186 -11.08 2.79 13.95
C LYS A 186 -12.10 1.70 14.30
N GLN A 187 -11.95 0.52 13.71
CA GLN A 187 -12.83 -0.63 13.96
C GLN A 187 -12.31 -1.53 15.07
N TYR A 188 -10.99 -1.68 15.17
CA TYR A 188 -10.41 -2.66 16.08
C TYR A 188 -9.00 -2.25 16.52
N THR A 189 -8.65 -2.66 17.75
CA THR A 189 -7.29 -2.63 18.29
C THR A 189 -7.01 -4.00 18.88
N THR A 190 -5.88 -4.60 18.53
CA THR A 190 -5.51 -5.92 19.06
C THR A 190 -4.87 -5.81 20.44
N GLY A 191 -4.77 -6.94 21.14
CA GLY A 191 -3.80 -7.07 22.22
C GLY A 191 -2.37 -7.13 21.68
N SER A 192 -1.40 -7.20 22.60
CA SER A 192 0.01 -7.41 22.27
C SER A 192 0.21 -8.76 21.58
N VAL A 193 1.01 -8.72 20.50
CA VAL A 193 1.32 -9.87 19.67
C VAL A 193 2.83 -10.05 19.63
N SER A 194 3.29 -11.26 19.92
CA SER A 194 4.72 -11.55 20.14
C SER A 194 5.57 -11.63 18.86
N SER A 195 4.99 -11.45 17.67
CA SER A 195 5.73 -11.46 16.39
C SER A 195 5.04 -10.67 15.28
N LEU A 196 5.85 -10.03 14.42
CA LEU A 196 5.45 -9.47 13.12
C LEU A 196 4.88 -10.51 12.15
N ASP A 197 5.19 -11.80 12.34
CA ASP A 197 4.62 -12.90 11.55
C ASP A 197 3.09 -12.97 11.69
N PHE A 198 2.55 -12.44 12.79
CA PHE A 198 1.11 -12.34 13.05
C PHE A 198 0.55 -10.96 12.66
N PHE A 199 1.25 -10.16 11.87
CA PHE A 199 0.69 -8.94 11.30
C PHE A 199 -0.20 -9.29 10.10
N PRO A 200 -1.50 -8.93 10.11
CA PRO A 200 -2.38 -9.29 9.01
C PRO A 200 -1.97 -8.58 7.72
N LYS A 201 -2.01 -9.33 6.62
CA LYS A 201 -1.59 -8.86 5.29
C LYS A 201 -2.76 -8.61 4.35
N ALA A 202 -3.88 -9.29 4.56
CA ALA A 202 -5.07 -9.20 3.73
C ALA A 202 -6.31 -9.72 4.49
N PHE A 203 -7.48 -9.53 3.90
CA PHE A 203 -8.75 -10.06 4.38
C PHE A 203 -9.35 -11.06 3.38
N SER A 204 -10.00 -12.09 3.90
CA SER A 204 -10.87 -12.96 3.12
C SER A 204 -12.17 -12.22 2.78
N LYS A 205 -12.90 -12.71 1.77
CA LYS A 205 -14.25 -12.20 1.45
C LYS A 205 -15.24 -12.35 2.62
N ASN A 206 -14.96 -13.23 3.58
CA ASN A 206 -15.77 -13.44 4.77
C ASN A 206 -15.31 -12.56 5.95
N GLY A 207 -14.31 -11.70 5.75
CA GLY A 207 -13.76 -10.83 6.78
C GLY A 207 -12.78 -11.50 7.73
N GLU A 208 -12.22 -12.65 7.35
CA GLU A 208 -11.18 -13.32 8.13
C GLU A 208 -9.81 -12.75 7.81
N PHE A 209 -8.93 -12.66 8.81
CA PHE A 209 -7.56 -12.22 8.63
C PHE A 209 -6.71 -13.26 7.89
N LEU A 210 -5.88 -12.80 6.96
CA LEU A 210 -4.86 -13.60 6.32
C LEU A 210 -3.48 -13.17 6.83
N PHE A 211 -2.72 -14.14 7.33
CA PHE A 211 -1.36 -13.98 7.83
C PHE A 211 -0.38 -14.72 6.93
N LEU A 212 0.82 -14.18 6.78
CA LEU A 212 1.92 -14.88 6.13
C LEU A 212 2.75 -15.58 7.20
N ILE A 213 2.74 -16.91 7.18
CA ILE A 213 3.54 -17.72 8.10
C ILE A 213 4.80 -18.15 7.37
N LYS A 214 5.97 -17.82 7.90
CA LYS A 214 7.24 -18.34 7.37
C LYS A 214 7.26 -19.86 7.57
N GLY A 215 7.48 -20.61 6.49
CA GLY A 215 7.65 -22.06 6.56
C GLY A 215 8.89 -22.44 7.39
N PRO A 216 8.98 -23.69 7.88
CA PRO A 216 10.20 -24.17 8.52
C PRO A 216 11.38 -24.02 7.54
N GLU A 217 12.52 -23.53 8.05
CA GLU A 217 13.77 -23.55 7.29
C GLU A 217 14.22 -25.02 7.18
N GLU A 218 14.36 -25.53 5.95
CA GLU A 218 14.88 -26.89 5.65
C GLU A 218 16.40 -26.98 5.87
#